data_AF-A0A7C3KK23-F1
#
_entry.id   AF-A0A7C3KK23-F1
#
_cell.length_a   1.000
_cell.length_b   1.000
_cell.length_c   1.000
_cell.angle_alpha   90.00
_cell.angle_beta   90.00
_cell.angle_gamma   90.00
#
_symmetry.space_group_name_H-M   'P 1'
#
loop_
_entity.id
_entity.type
_entity.pdbx_description
1 polymer ?
#
loop_
_entity_poly.entity_id
_entity_poly.type
_entity_poly.pdbx_seq_one_letter_code
_entity_poly.pdbx_strand_id
1 'polypeptide(L)' 'MPDTQPDLQLIRILTERLERISADSVWAHRASGVRGNLLHMLDQFQNGESPDQSSITSMVSIAFNILSHAAKRG' A
#
# COMPACT_ATOMS: atom_id res chain seq x y z
N MET A 1 -15.31 18.33 9.94
CA MET A 1 -14.76 16.95 9.94
C MET A 1 -13.82 16.90 8.76
N PRO A 2 -12.50 16.70 8.91
CA PRO A 2 -11.66 16.63 7.72
C PRO A 2 -12.08 15.38 6.97
N ASP A 3 -12.57 15.58 5.76
CA ASP A 3 -13.03 14.54 4.85
C ASP A 3 -12.03 13.39 4.84
N THR A 4 -12.50 12.20 5.19
CA THR A 4 -11.71 10.98 5.12
C THR A 4 -11.21 10.84 3.69
N GLN A 5 -9.97 11.23 3.42
CA GLN A 5 -9.40 11.15 2.08
C GLN A 5 -9.46 9.67 1.67
N PRO A 6 -10.27 9.30 0.66
CA PRO A 6 -10.52 7.90 0.34
C PRO A 6 -9.21 7.17 0.00
N ASP A 7 -8.27 7.88 -0.61
CA ASP A 7 -6.93 7.40 -0.92
C ASP A 7 -6.11 7.10 0.34
N LEU A 8 -6.15 7.97 1.37
CA LEU A 8 -5.47 7.74 2.63
C LEU A 8 -5.96 6.46 3.33
N GLN A 9 -7.28 6.27 3.38
CA GLN A 9 -7.87 5.08 3.98
C GLN A 9 -7.50 3.82 3.18
N LEU A 10 -7.54 3.89 1.85
CA LEU A 10 -7.16 2.77 0.99
C LEU A 10 -5.68 2.40 1.17
N ILE A 11 -4.77 3.38 1.19
CA ILE A 11 -3.33 3.16 1.41
C ILE A 11 -3.09 2.51 2.77
N ARG A 12 -3.79 2.93 3.84
CA ARG A 12 -3.71 2.28 5.16
C ARG A 12 -4.09 0.80 5.10
N ILE A 13 -5.25 0.49 4.51
CA ILE A 13 -5.74 -0.90 4.37
C ILE A 13 -4.74 -1.74 3.57
N LEU A 14 -4.23 -1.23 2.46
CA LEU A 14 -3.25 -1.95 1.64
C LEU A 14 -1.94 -2.21 2.40
N THR A 15 -1.48 -1.24 3.19
CA THR A 15 -0.28 -1.36 4.02
C THR A 15 -0.42 -2.50 5.04
N GLU A 16 -1.54 -2.54 5.78
CA GLU A 16 -1.83 -3.61 6.75
C GLU A 16 -1.95 -4.98 6.08
N ARG A 17 -2.53 -5.05 4.88
CA ARG A 17 -2.66 -6.33 4.17
C ARG A 17 -1.34 -6.85 3.64
N LEU A 18 -0.46 -5.96 3.16
CA LEU A 18 0.88 -6.34 2.70
C LEU A 18 1.75 -6.83 3.86
N GLU A 19 1.58 -6.28 5.06
CA GLU A 19 2.26 -6.74 6.29
C GLU A 19 1.94 -8.19 6.64
N ARG A 20 0.74 -8.66 6.29
CA ARG A 20 0.28 -10.03 6.59
C ARG A 20 0.75 -11.08 5.59
N ILE A 21 1.48 -10.69 4.54
CA ILE A 21 2.08 -11.65 3.63
C ILE A 21 3.20 -12.39 4.37
N SER A 22 3.09 -13.72 4.44
CA SER A 22 4.09 -14.57 5.10
C SER A 22 5.49 -14.34 4.53
N ALA A 23 6.51 -14.38 5.38
CA ALA A 23 7.91 -14.32 4.98
C ALA A 23 8.30 -15.44 4.01
N ASP A 24 7.60 -16.58 4.06
CA ASP A 24 7.82 -17.72 3.14
C ASP A 24 7.14 -17.53 1.77
N SER A 25 6.34 -16.48 1.59
CA SER A 25 5.75 -16.17 0.30
C SER A 25 6.81 -15.74 -0.70
N VAL A 26 6.74 -16.24 -1.93
CA VAL A 26 7.54 -15.74 -3.06
C VAL A 26 7.36 -14.23 -3.28
N TRP A 27 6.25 -13.66 -2.78
CA TRP A 27 5.94 -12.23 -2.88
C TRP A 27 6.43 -11.40 -1.68
N ALA A 28 6.99 -12.01 -0.62
CA ALA A 28 7.35 -11.33 0.62
C ALA A 28 8.30 -10.13 0.39
N HIS A 29 9.36 -10.33 -0.39
CA HIS A 29 10.32 -9.26 -0.68
C HIS A 29 9.67 -8.07 -1.40
N ARG A 30 8.83 -8.34 -2.41
CA ARG A 30 8.10 -7.30 -3.15
C ARG A 30 7.07 -6.60 -2.27
N ALA A 31 6.36 -7.36 -1.43
CA ALA A 31 5.38 -6.83 -0.49
C ALA A 31 6.02 -5.86 0.50
N SER A 32 7.19 -6.20 1.06
CA SER A 32 7.93 -5.32 1.97
C SER A 32 8.33 -4.00 1.32
N GLY A 33 8.83 -4.03 0.07
CA GLY A 33 9.19 -2.82 -0.67
C GLY A 33 7.99 -1.90 -0.92
N VAL A 34 6.87 -2.48 -1.36
CA VAL A 34 5.65 -1.71 -1.61
C VAL A 34 5.04 -1.18 -0.32
N ARG A 35 5.02 -1.98 0.76
CA ARG A 35 4.59 -1.54 2.09
C ARG A 35 5.40 -0.33 2.57
N GLY A 36 6.72 -0.35 2.39
CA GLY A 36 7.58 0.79 2.73
C GLY A 36 7.21 2.06 1.98
N ASN A 37 6.91 1.96 0.69
CA ASN A 37 6.51 3.11 -0.12
C ASN A 37 5.12 3.64 0.28
N LEU A 38 4.16 2.74 0.57
CA LEU A 38 2.85 3.15 1.09
C LEU A 38 2.96 3.84 2.45
N LEU A 39 3.81 3.36 3.36
CA LEU A 39 4.09 4.02 4.64
C LEU A 39 4.66 5.42 4.44
N HIS A 40 5.57 5.60 3.48
CA HIS A 40 6.09 6.91 3.13
C HIS A 40 4.98 7.85 2.62
N MET A 41 4.08 7.37 1.75
CA MET A 41 2.93 8.17 1.33
C MET A 41 2.01 8.55 2.49
N LEU A 42 1.78 7.65 3.46
CA LEU A 42 1.00 7.97 4.66
C LEU A 42 1.65 9.08 5.49
N ASP A 43 2.99 9.07 5.62
CA ASP A 43 3.75 10.11 6.30
C ASP A 43 3.60 11.47 5.59
N GLN A 44 3.68 11.48 4.25
CA GLN A 44 3.43 12.68 3.44
C GLN A 44 2.05 13.28 3.72
N PHE A 45 0.99 12.45 3.68
CA PHE A 45 -0.36 12.89 4.02
C PHE A 45 -0.48 13.45 5.45
N GLN A 46 0.24 12.85 6.41
CA GLN A 46 0.26 13.33 7.81
C GLN A 46 0.98 14.68 7.96
N ASN A 47 2.00 14.92 7.14
CA ASN A 47 2.75 16.19 7.09
C ASN A 47 2.05 17.29 6.26
N GLY A 48 0.86 17.02 5.74
CA GLY A 48 0.10 17.97 4.91
C GLY A 48 0.57 18.03 3.46
N GLU A 49 1.46 17.12 3.05
CA GLU A 49 1.79 16.89 1.65
C GLU A 49 0.72 16.03 0.99
N SER A 50 0.45 16.28 -0.28
CA SER A 50 -0.37 15.39 -1.10
C SER A 50 0.53 14.78 -2.17
N PRO A 51 0.81 13.46 -2.12
CA PRO A 51 1.37 12.76 -3.25
C PRO A 51 0.52 13.02 -4.50
N ASP A 52 1.14 13.06 -5.67
CA ASP A 52 0.37 13.26 -6.90
C ASP A 52 -0.54 12.04 -7.17
N GLN A 53 -1.68 12.28 -7.81
CA GLN A 53 -2.70 11.24 -8.03
C GLN A 53 -2.17 10.06 -8.87
N SER A 54 -1.19 10.30 -9.76
CA SER A 54 -0.65 9.24 -10.61
C SER A 54 0.25 8.30 -9.82
N SER A 55 1.01 8.83 -8.86
CA SER A 55 1.79 8.04 -7.90
C SER A 55 0.90 7.20 -7.00
N ILE A 56 -0.18 7.80 -6.46
CA ILE A 56 -1.19 7.08 -5.66
C ILE A 56 -1.78 5.92 -6.46
N THR A 57 -2.28 6.20 -7.66
CA THR A 57 -2.91 5.21 -8.53
C THR A 57 -1.97 4.07 -8.88
N SER A 58 -0.71 4.40 -9.18
CA SER A 58 0.32 3.42 -9.52
C SER A 58 0.64 2.51 -8.33
N MET A 59 0.83 3.07 -7.14
CA MET A 59 1.14 2.29 -5.94
C MET A 59 -0.02 1.42 -5.49
N VAL A 60 -1.25 1.96 -5.53
CA VAL A 60 -2.47 1.19 -5.25
C VAL A 60 -2.58 -0.01 -6.21
N SER A 61 -2.35 0.20 -7.50
CA SER A 61 -2.40 -0.86 -8.52
C SER A 61 -1.36 -1.96 -8.26
N ILE A 62 -0.13 -1.58 -7.91
CA ILE A 62 0.94 -2.53 -7.60
C ILE A 62 0.61 -3.33 -6.32
N ALA A 63 0.13 -2.67 -5.27
CA ALA A 63 -0.25 -3.32 -4.02
C ALA A 63 -1.37 -4.36 -4.24
N PHE A 64 -2.41 -4.01 -5.01
CA PHE A 64 -3.47 -4.95 -5.39
C PHE A 64 -2.94 -6.13 -6.19
N ASN A 65 -2.01 -5.89 -7.12
CA ASN A 65 -1.40 -6.95 -7.91
C ASN A 65 -0.66 -7.95 -7.00
N ILE A 66 0.17 -7.47 -6.08
CA ILE A 66 0.90 -8.31 -5.12
C ILE A 66 -0.07 -9.11 -4.25
N LEU A 67 -1.04 -8.45 -3.63
CA LEU A 67 -2.03 -9.11 -2.77
C LEU A 67 -2.81 -10.19 -3.53
N SER A 68 -3.18 -9.92 -4.78
CA SER A 68 -3.89 -10.87 -5.63
C SER A 68 -3.04 -12.10 -5.97
N HIS A 69 -1.75 -11.91 -6.26
CA HIS A 69 -0.87 -13.04 -6.57
C HIS A 69 -0.49 -13.84 -5.32
N ALA A 70 -0.29 -13.16 -4.19
CA ALA A 70 -0.04 -13.81 -2.91
C ALA A 70 -1.24 -14.68 -2.48
N ALA A 71 -2.47 -14.19 -2.66
CA ALA A 71 -3.68 -14.94 -2.32
C ALA A 71 -3.94 -16.15 -3.23
N LYS A 72 -3.50 -16.12 -4.50
CA LYS A 72 -3.67 -17.23 -5.46
C LYS A 72 -2.68 -18.38 -5.26
N ARG A 73 -1.58 -18.14 -4.55
CA ARG A 73 -0.47 -19.10 -4.37
C ARG A 73 -0.12 -19.34 -2.89
N GLY A 74 -1.01 -18.89 -1.98
CA GLY A 74 -0.91 -19.10 -0.54
C GLY A 74 -1.66 -20.33 -0.09
#